data_AF-A0A5K1E9A9-F1
#
_entry.id   AF-A0A5K1E9A9-F1
#
_cell.length_a   1.000
_cell.length_b   1.000
_cell.length_c   1.000
_cell.angle_alpha   90.00
_cell.angle_beta   90.00
_cell.angle_gamma   90.00
#
_symmetry.space_group_name_H-M   'P 1'
#
loop_
_entity.id
_entity.type
_entity.pdbx_description
1 polymer ?
#
loop_
_entity_poly.entity_id
_entity_poly.type
_entity_poly.pdbx_seq_one_letter_code
_entity_poly.pdbx_strand_id
1 'polypeptide(L)'
;VLEKLYRARWGPEDGVGCIILSPTRELASQLFKVLEMVGKYHGFSAGRLIGGSKSVDIEKERVNGINILVCTPGRLLQHMDETPNFDCSQLQ
;
A
#
# COMPACT_ATOMS: atom_id res chain seq x y z
N VAL A 1 -6.60 -2.89 -10.51
CA VAL A 1 -6.43 -3.03 -9.05
C VAL A 1 -7.77 -3.01 -8.34
N LEU A 2 -8.45 -1.87 -8.25
CA LEU A 2 -9.73 -1.72 -7.52
C LEU A 2 -10.78 -2.78 -7.89
N GLU A 3 -11.11 -2.92 -9.17
CA GLU A 3 -12.10 -3.90 -9.64
C GLU A 3 -11.71 -5.34 -9.30
N LYS A 4 -10.42 -5.68 -9.35
CA LYS A 4 -9.94 -7.03 -8.99
C LYS A 4 -10.18 -7.30 -7.50
N LEU A 5 -9.76 -6.38 -6.63
CA LEU A 5 -9.97 -6.49 -5.18
C LEU A 5 -11.45 -6.51 -4.82
N TYR A 6 -12.26 -5.70 -5.52
CA TYR A 6 -13.71 -5.66 -5.32
C TYR A 6 -14.38 -7.01 -5.66
N ARG A 7 -14.01 -7.61 -6.79
CA ARG A 7 -14.51 -8.95 -7.18
C ARG A 7 -14.04 -10.05 -6.25
N ALA A 8 -12.80 -9.93 -5.74
CA ALA A 8 -12.26 -10.84 -4.73
C ALA A 8 -12.90 -10.65 -3.34
N ARG A 9 -13.77 -9.64 -3.18
CA ARG A 9 -14.40 -9.25 -1.89
C ARG A 9 -13.39 -8.91 -0.81
N TRP A 10 -12.27 -8.31 -1.20
CA TRP A 10 -11.22 -7.86 -0.28
C TRP A 10 -11.80 -6.89 0.76
N GLY A 11 -11.48 -7.11 2.02
CA GLY A 11 -11.92 -6.32 3.16
C GLY A 11 -10.75 -5.73 3.96
N PRO A 12 -11.06 -4.92 4.98
CA PRO A 12 -10.04 -4.30 5.84
C PRO A 12 -9.12 -5.32 6.54
N GLU A 13 -9.64 -6.49 6.89
CA GLU A 13 -8.92 -7.53 7.63
C GLU A 13 -8.04 -8.42 6.73
N ASP A 14 -8.19 -8.35 5.40
CA ASP A 14 -7.43 -9.18 4.46
C ASP A 14 -6.00 -8.66 4.20
N GLY A 15 -5.61 -7.54 4.82
CA GLY A 15 -4.28 -6.97 4.68
C GLY A 15 -3.95 -6.52 3.25
N VAL A 16 -2.68 -6.60 2.86
CA VAL A 16 -2.14 -6.07 1.60
C VAL A 16 -2.55 -6.95 0.41
N GLY A 17 -3.50 -6.47 -0.40
CA GLY A 17 -3.95 -7.13 -1.63
C GLY A 17 -3.29 -6.61 -2.90
N CYS A 18 -2.68 -5.42 -2.88
CA CYS A 18 -2.00 -4.87 -4.04
C CYS A 18 -0.84 -3.92 -3.68
N ILE A 19 0.25 -4.02 -4.44
CA ILE A 19 1.38 -3.10 -4.40
C ILE A 19 1.57 -2.47 -5.78
N ILE A 20 1.60 -1.13 -5.82
CA ILE A 20 1.91 -0.32 -7.00
C ILE A 20 3.32 0.25 -6.81
N LEU A 21 4.28 -0.25 -7.58
CA LEU A 21 5.66 0.23 -7.55
C LEU A 21 5.88 1.42 -8.49
N SER A 22 6.59 2.41 -7.99
CA SER A 22 7.03 3.58 -8.76
C SER A 22 8.52 3.85 -8.51
N PRO A 23 9.30 4.18 -9.56
CA PRO A 23 10.74 4.42 -9.44
C PRO A 23 11.08 5.70 -8.65
N THR A 24 10.17 6.67 -8.59
CA THR A 24 10.39 7.95 -7.89
C THR A 24 9.30 8.24 -6.87
N ARG A 25 9.64 9.09 -5.89
CA ARG A 25 8.73 9.52 -4.81
C ARG A 25 7.62 10.40 -5.37
N GLU A 26 7.96 11.22 -6.35
CA GLU A 26 7.08 12.18 -7.01
C GLU A 26 6.00 11.44 -7.79
N LEU A 27 6.38 10.44 -8.58
CA LEU A 27 5.43 9.64 -9.35
C LEU A 27 4.55 8.78 -8.43
N ALA A 28 5.13 8.18 -7.37
CA ALA A 28 4.36 7.45 -6.36
C ALA A 28 3.29 8.35 -5.71
N SER A 29 3.64 9.60 -5.45
CA SER A 29 2.73 10.60 -4.88
C SER A 29 1.60 10.99 -5.84
N GLN A 30 1.89 11.08 -7.14
CA GLN A 30 0.88 11.35 -8.16
C GLN A 30 -0.07 10.16 -8.31
N LEU A 31 0.46 8.94 -8.38
CA LEU A 31 -0.34 7.71 -8.46
C LEU A 31 -1.26 7.55 -7.25
N PHE A 32 -0.78 7.87 -6.05
CA PHE A 32 -1.58 7.82 -4.83
C PHE A 32 -2.80 8.75 -4.91
N LYS A 33 -2.64 10.00 -5.38
CA LYS A 33 -3.76 10.93 -5.58
C LYS A 33 -4.78 10.42 -6.60
N VAL A 34 -4.31 9.80 -7.67
CA VAL A 34 -5.19 9.18 -8.66
C VAL A 34 -5.96 8.03 -8.02
N LEU A 35 -5.28 7.18 -7.25
CA LEU A 35 -5.90 6.07 -6.52
C LEU A 35 -7.00 6.56 -5.56
N GLU A 36 -6.76 7.61 -4.79
CA GLU A 36 -7.79 8.22 -3.92
C GLU A 36 -8.99 8.72 -4.73
N MET A 37 -8.74 9.40 -5.85
CA MET A 37 -9.78 9.95 -6.71
C MET A 37 -10.68 8.86 -7.32
N VAL A 38 -10.09 7.78 -7.84
CA VAL A 38 -10.83 6.69 -8.47
C VAL A 38 -11.38 5.68 -7.45
N GLY A 39 -10.73 5.57 -6.29
CA GLY A 39 -11.04 4.62 -5.22
C GLY A 39 -12.09 5.11 -4.24
N LYS A 40 -12.48 6.39 -4.26
CA LYS A 40 -13.38 7.04 -3.28
C LYS A 40 -14.71 6.34 -2.98
N TYR A 41 -15.21 5.48 -3.87
CA TYR A 41 -16.45 4.73 -3.68
C TYR A 41 -16.24 3.28 -3.23
N HIS A 42 -15.00 2.88 -2.98
CA HIS A 42 -14.63 1.60 -2.40
C HIS A 42 -14.28 1.75 -0.92
N GLY A 43 -14.44 0.68 -0.14
CA GLY A 43 -14.07 0.63 1.28
C GLY A 43 -12.61 0.25 1.55
N PHE A 44 -11.74 0.28 0.53
CA PHE A 44 -10.34 -0.15 0.67
C PHE A 44 -9.50 0.89 1.39
N SER A 45 -8.61 0.42 2.27
CA SER A 45 -7.54 1.26 2.81
C SER A 45 -6.41 1.43 1.79
N ALA A 46 -5.87 2.64 1.69
CA ALA A 46 -4.75 2.95 0.81
C ALA A 46 -3.63 3.64 1.58
N GLY A 47 -2.39 3.25 1.30
CA GLY A 47 -1.18 3.78 1.91
C GLY A 47 -0.11 4.07 0.89
N ARG A 48 0.85 4.92 1.27
CA ARG A 48 2.01 5.23 0.45
C ARG A 48 3.28 5.03 1.25
N LEU A 49 4.20 4.20 0.75
CA LEU A 49 5.51 3.94 1.37
C LEU A 49 6.62 4.51 0.50
N ILE A 50 7.03 5.73 0.81
CA ILE A 50 8.10 6.44 0.11
C ILE A 50 9.15 6.93 1.11
N GLY A 51 10.43 6.90 0.71
CA GLY A 51 11.51 7.37 1.58
C GLY A 51 11.38 8.87 1.93
N GLY A 52 12.01 9.28 3.03
CA GLY A 52 12.20 10.70 3.38
C GLY A 52 10.94 11.48 3.78
N SER A 53 9.81 10.82 4.07
CA SER A 53 8.58 11.48 4.56
C SER A 53 8.24 11.19 6.02
N LYS A 54 8.46 9.96 6.51
CA LYS A 54 8.14 9.54 7.88
C LYS A 54 9.13 8.49 8.38
N SER A 55 9.20 8.31 9.70
CA SER A 55 9.93 7.18 10.29
C SER A 55 9.22 5.87 9.93
N VAL A 56 10.00 4.82 9.65
CA VAL A 56 9.47 3.46 9.41
C VAL A 56 8.68 3.00 10.62
N ASP A 57 9.14 3.33 11.83
CA ASP A 57 8.55 2.85 13.08
C ASP A 57 7.10 3.31 13.26
N ILE A 58 6.77 4.51 12.80
CA ILE A 58 5.38 5.02 12.82
C ILE A 58 4.53 4.31 11.76
N GLU A 59 5.11 3.95 10.63
CA GLU A 59 4.42 3.30 9.52
C GLU A 59 4.14 1.82 9.84
N LYS A 60 5.04 1.14 10.57
CA LYS A 60 4.93 -0.27 10.99
C LYS A 60 3.60 -0.58 11.70
N GLU A 61 3.10 0.35 12.52
CA GLU A 61 1.86 0.16 13.28
C GLU A 61 0.61 0.02 12.41
N ARG A 62 0.65 0.53 11.18
CA ARG A 62 -0.55 0.65 10.32
C ARG A 62 -0.43 -0.11 9.02
N VAL A 63 0.78 -0.34 8.52
CA VAL A 63 1.02 -0.83 7.17
C VAL A 63 0.40 -2.21 6.91
N ASN A 64 0.33 -3.08 7.93
CA ASN A 64 -0.27 -4.41 7.82
C ASN A 64 -1.80 -4.38 7.60
N GLY A 65 -2.48 -3.30 8.00
CA GLY A 65 -3.92 -3.12 7.78
C GLY A 65 -4.27 -2.39 6.47
N ILE A 66 -3.30 -2.19 5.58
CA ILE A 66 -3.50 -1.45 4.34
C ILE A 66 -3.75 -2.40 3.18
N ASN A 67 -4.84 -2.18 2.42
CA ASN A 67 -5.17 -3.04 1.28
C ASN A 67 -4.35 -2.72 0.03
N ILE A 68 -4.12 -1.43 -0.24
CA ILE A 68 -3.40 -0.99 -1.44
C ILE A 68 -2.23 -0.09 -1.05
N LEU A 69 -1.02 -0.51 -1.42
CA LEU A 69 0.20 0.24 -1.15
C LEU A 69 0.77 0.84 -2.45
N VAL A 70 1.09 2.13 -2.43
CA VAL A 70 1.84 2.80 -3.50
C VAL A 70 3.25 3.10 -3.00
N CYS A 71 4.28 2.51 -3.60
CA CYS A 71 5.60 2.46 -2.98
C CYS A 71 6.75 2.78 -3.94
N THR A 72 7.85 3.26 -3.36
CA THR A 72 9.19 3.16 -3.98
C THR A 72 9.88 1.86 -3.54
N PRO A 73 10.63 1.17 -4.41
CA PRO A 73 11.21 -0.15 -4.10
C PRO A 73 12.03 -0.20 -2.81
N GLY A 74 12.94 0.76 -2.60
CA GLY A 74 13.81 0.76 -1.41
C GLY A 74 13.04 0.88 -0.10
N ARG A 75 11.95 1.65 -0.08
CA ARG A 75 11.12 1.80 1.12
C ARG A 75 10.24 0.58 1.37
N LEU A 76 9.71 -0.03 0.30
CA LEU A 76 8.98 -1.31 0.43
C LEU A 76 9.89 -2.40 1.00
N LEU A 77 11.11 -2.53 0.47
CA LEU A 77 12.08 -3.51 0.96
C LEU A 77 12.38 -3.32 2.44
N GLN A 78 12.59 -2.06 2.87
CA GLN A 78 12.76 -1.74 4.28
C GLN A 78 11.57 -2.20 5.14
N HIS A 79 10.34 -2.06 4.66
CA HIS A 79 9.17 -2.58 5.37
C HIS A 79 9.11 -4.11 5.41
N MET A 80 9.49 -4.79 4.34
CA MET A 80 9.58 -6.25 4.29
C MET A 80 10.58 -6.81 5.30
N ASP A 81 11.69 -6.08 5.53
CA ASP A 81 12.73 -6.50 6.47
C ASP A 81 12.40 -6.13 7.93
N GLU A 82 11.84 -4.93 8.16
CA GLU A 82 11.73 -4.37 9.51
C GLU A 82 10.33 -4.41 10.12
N THR A 83 9.28 -4.66 9.33
CA THR A 83 7.89 -4.68 9.83
C THR A 83 7.48 -6.10 10.21
N PRO A 84 7.17 -6.37 11.49
CA PRO A 84 6.69 -7.69 11.89
C PRO A 84 5.38 -8.04 11.17
N ASN A 85 5.26 -9.29 10.72
CA ASN A 85 4.06 -9.82 10.07
C ASN A 85 3.62 -9.07 8.81
N PHE A 86 4.56 -8.41 8.11
CA PHE A 86 4.27 -7.82 6.81
C PHE A 86 4.15 -8.91 5.74
N ASP A 87 2.94 -9.44 5.61
CA ASP A 87 2.60 -10.48 4.64
C ASP A 87 2.11 -9.88 3.32
N CYS A 88 2.70 -10.36 2.23
CA CYS A 88 2.35 -10.01 0.85
C CYS A 88 2.16 -11.28 -0.01
N SER A 89 1.93 -12.43 0.61
CA SER A 89 1.73 -13.71 -0.09
C SER A 89 0.42 -13.78 -0.85
N GLN A 90 -0.56 -12.94 -0.49
CA GLN A 90 -1.92 -12.96 -1.04
C GLN A 90 -2.19 -11.82 -2.05
N LEU A 91 -1.16 -11.24 -2.67
CA LEU A 91 -1.34 -10.20 -3.70
C LEU A 91 -2.17 -10.69 -4.92
N GLN A 92 -2.94 -9.78 -5.54
CA GLN A 92 -3.93 -10.05 -6.60
C GLN A 92 -3.60 -9.45 -8.00
#